data_AF-A0A6G9AWC8-F1
#
_entry.id   AF-A0A6G9AWC8-F1
#
_cell.length_a   1.000
_cell.length_b   1.000
_cell.length_c   1.000
_cell.angle_alpha   90.00
_cell.angle_beta   90.00
_cell.angle_gamma   90.00
#
_symmetry.space_group_name_H-M   'P 1'
#
loop_
_entity.id
_entity.type
_entity.pdbx_description
1 polymer ?
#
loop_
_entity_poly.entity_id
_entity_poly.type
_entity_poly.pdbx_seq_one_letter_code
_entity_poly.pdbx_strand_id
1 'polypeptide(L)'
;MKYKIDRQSPTGQQLFALYDKMNECRKAAQVICQEVGSTSVVTSGEVIAGGIWGFEFPDKPNDYKRVYSHGARHFFFPKAIRKFDDLLKRIRRLPVVQKTDINQIVGFERQVVGTAWVRSVGCSWRKDYCLIDINEKCVYTPRPDMIEITTSEYNRLKDETDE
;
A
#
# COMPACT_ATOMS: atom_id res chain seq x y z
N MET A 1 -2.59 -19.71 4.33
CA MET A 1 -3.54 -19.93 3.24
C MET A 1 -3.12 -19.08 2.06
N LYS A 2 -3.08 -19.63 0.86
CA LYS A 2 -2.64 -18.94 -0.35
C LYS A 2 -3.75 -19.04 -1.40
N TYR A 3 -4.09 -17.94 -2.04
CA TYR A 3 -5.15 -17.92 -3.05
C TYR A 3 -4.68 -17.27 -4.35
N LYS A 4 -5.18 -17.79 -5.47
CA LYS A 4 -5.11 -17.18 -6.79
C LYS A 4 -6.51 -16.67 -7.17
N ILE A 5 -6.55 -15.47 -7.72
CA ILE A 5 -7.78 -14.81 -8.18
C ILE A 5 -7.57 -14.41 -9.63
N ASP A 6 -8.38 -14.93 -10.55
CA ASP A 6 -8.30 -14.57 -11.96
C ASP A 6 -8.70 -13.10 -12.17
N ARG A 7 -8.01 -12.38 -13.06
CA ARG A 7 -8.31 -10.97 -13.34
C ARG A 7 -9.75 -10.74 -13.81
N GLN A 8 -10.32 -11.68 -14.55
CA GLN A 8 -11.67 -11.59 -15.10
C GLN A 8 -12.76 -11.92 -14.08
N SER A 9 -12.40 -12.45 -12.91
CA SER A 9 -13.35 -12.76 -11.86
C SER A 9 -13.92 -11.49 -11.20
N PRO A 10 -15.09 -11.54 -10.55
CA PRO A 10 -15.67 -10.38 -9.87
C PRO A 10 -14.77 -9.75 -8.80
N THR A 11 -14.08 -10.58 -7.99
CA THR A 11 -13.11 -10.11 -6.99
C THR A 11 -11.84 -9.61 -7.67
N GLY A 12 -11.38 -10.28 -8.74
CA GLY A 12 -10.23 -9.87 -9.55
C GLY A 12 -10.40 -8.48 -10.14
N GLN A 13 -11.52 -8.22 -10.82
CA GLN A 13 -11.83 -6.92 -11.42
C GLN A 13 -11.75 -5.77 -10.40
N GLN A 14 -12.27 -5.99 -9.18
CA GLN A 14 -12.18 -4.99 -8.10
C GLN A 14 -10.73 -4.77 -7.64
N LEU A 15 -9.93 -5.83 -7.51
CA LEU A 15 -8.52 -5.72 -7.15
C LEU A 15 -7.69 -5.00 -8.22
N PHE A 16 -7.96 -5.23 -9.50
CA PHE A 16 -7.27 -4.53 -10.59
C PHE A 16 -7.70 -3.07 -10.69
N ALA A 17 -8.99 -2.75 -10.51
CA ALA A 17 -9.43 -1.37 -10.40
C ALA A 17 -8.77 -0.64 -9.21
N LEU A 18 -8.60 -1.34 -8.08
CA LEU A 18 -7.86 -0.80 -6.94
C LEU A 18 -6.38 -0.56 -7.29
N TYR A 19 -5.75 -1.47 -8.03
CA TYR A 19 -4.37 -1.32 -8.48
C TYR A 19 -4.16 -0.12 -9.40
N ASP A 20 -5.09 0.11 -10.32
CA ASP A 20 -5.07 1.29 -11.18
C ASP A 20 -5.17 2.58 -10.35
N LYS A 21 -6.10 2.61 -9.39
CA LYS A 21 -6.21 3.71 -8.41
C LYS A 21 -4.93 3.88 -7.60
N MET A 22 -4.27 2.80 -7.18
CA MET A 22 -2.98 2.87 -6.47
C MET A 22 -1.92 3.55 -7.33
N ASN A 23 -1.87 3.26 -8.63
CA ASN A 23 -0.92 3.88 -9.55
C ASN A 23 -1.20 5.37 -9.75
N GLU A 24 -2.46 5.77 -9.88
CA GLU A 24 -2.86 7.18 -9.91
C GLU A 24 -2.46 7.92 -8.63
N CYS A 25 -2.72 7.31 -7.47
CA CYS A 25 -2.36 7.87 -6.17
C CYS A 25 -0.85 8.08 -6.04
N ARG A 26 -0.04 7.11 -6.50
CA ARG A 26 1.43 7.22 -6.52
C ARG A 26 1.90 8.34 -7.45
N LYS A 27 1.34 8.43 -8.66
CA LYS A 27 1.67 9.50 -9.61
C LYS A 27 1.39 10.88 -9.00
N ALA A 28 0.23 11.06 -8.36
CA ALA A 28 -0.13 12.32 -7.71
C ALA A 28 0.85 12.70 -6.58
N ALA A 29 1.23 11.73 -5.73
CA ALA A 29 2.23 11.96 -4.69
C ALA A 29 3.63 12.27 -5.27
N GLN A 30 4.01 11.60 -6.37
CA GLN A 30 5.30 11.78 -7.03
C GLN A 30 5.45 13.19 -7.61
N VAL A 31 4.38 13.78 -8.15
CA VAL A 31 4.40 15.17 -8.63
C VAL A 31 4.78 16.12 -7.50
N ILE A 32 4.13 16.01 -6.33
CA ILE A 32 4.45 16.84 -5.17
C ILE A 32 5.88 16.54 -4.65
N CYS A 33 6.30 15.28 -4.66
CA CYS A 33 7.65 14.87 -4.29
C CYS A 33 8.73 15.60 -5.11
N GLN A 34 8.56 15.62 -6.43
CA GLN A 34 9.50 16.27 -7.35
C GLN A 34 9.52 17.80 -7.18
N GLU A 35 8.36 18.43 -6.99
CA GLU A 35 8.25 19.87 -6.78
C GLU A 35 9.03 20.37 -5.55
N VAL A 36 9.10 19.56 -4.48
CA VAL A 36 9.85 19.91 -3.27
C VAL A 36 11.32 19.50 -3.33
N GLY A 37 11.78 18.95 -4.46
CA GLY A 37 13.17 18.50 -4.66
C GLY A 37 13.51 17.20 -3.95
N SER A 38 12.51 16.36 -3.64
CA SER A 38 12.70 15.05 -3.00
C SER A 38 12.71 13.93 -4.03
N THR A 39 13.40 12.83 -3.72
CA THR A 39 13.47 11.62 -4.58
C THR A 39 12.44 10.58 -4.19
N SER A 40 12.02 10.54 -2.93
CA SER A 40 11.05 9.58 -2.44
C SER A 40 10.13 10.16 -1.36
N VAL A 41 9.05 9.44 -1.06
CA VAL A 41 8.12 9.77 0.01
C VAL A 41 7.90 8.56 0.89
N VAL A 42 7.58 8.81 2.15
CA VAL A 42 7.07 7.79 3.08
C VAL A 42 5.59 8.02 3.33
N THR A 43 4.82 6.94 3.40
CA THR A 43 3.39 6.92 3.72
C THR A 43 3.17 6.47 5.17
N SER A 44 1.93 6.57 5.68
CA SER A 44 1.60 5.96 6.97
C SER A 44 1.55 4.43 6.85
N GLY A 45 1.75 3.72 7.97
CA GLY A 45 1.72 2.25 7.98
C GLY A 45 0.38 1.60 7.56
N GLU A 46 -0.71 2.36 7.46
CA GLU A 46 -2.02 1.89 7.00
C GLU A 46 -2.29 2.19 5.52
N VAL A 47 -1.45 3.02 4.88
CA VAL A 47 -1.59 3.45 3.48
C VAL A 47 -0.65 2.64 2.59
N ILE A 48 -1.19 2.03 1.53
CA ILE A 48 -0.43 1.23 0.56
C ILE A 48 -0.06 1.99 -0.72
N ALA A 49 -0.75 3.08 -1.01
CA ALA A 49 -0.45 3.96 -2.15
C ALA A 49 -1.00 5.37 -1.93
N GLY A 50 -0.25 6.37 -2.44
CA GLY A 50 -0.60 7.77 -2.29
C GLY A 50 -0.35 8.32 -0.89
N GLY A 51 -0.82 9.56 -0.67
CA GLY A 51 -0.52 10.31 0.53
C GLY A 51 0.97 10.61 0.71
N ILE A 52 1.28 11.59 1.55
CA ILE A 52 2.66 11.91 1.91
C ILE A 52 2.71 12.15 3.40
N TRP A 53 3.47 11.32 4.11
CA TRP A 53 3.80 11.52 5.51
C TRP A 53 5.17 12.16 5.66
N GLY A 54 6.09 11.94 4.73
CA GLY A 54 7.39 12.59 4.71
C GLY A 54 8.04 12.53 3.35
N PHE A 55 8.97 13.43 3.13
CA PHE A 55 9.85 13.50 1.97
C PHE A 55 11.25 13.09 2.38
N GLU A 56 11.96 12.40 1.49
CA GLU A 56 13.35 12.03 1.70
C GLU A 56 14.28 13.18 1.35
N PHE A 57 15.13 13.55 2.31
CA PHE A 57 16.24 14.48 2.09
C PHE A 57 17.51 13.94 2.74
N PRO A 58 18.69 14.10 2.10
CA PRO A 58 19.96 13.70 2.71
C PRO A 58 20.16 14.35 4.09
N ASP A 59 19.92 15.65 4.14
CA ASP A 59 19.98 16.47 5.35
C ASP A 59 18.63 17.08 5.68
N LYS A 60 18.40 17.38 6.96
CA LYS A 60 17.15 17.99 7.43
C LYS A 60 17.02 19.42 6.86
N PRO A 61 15.99 19.73 6.05
CA PRO A 61 15.79 21.09 5.59
C PRO A 61 15.30 22.01 6.72
N ASN A 62 15.60 23.30 6.58
CA ASN A 62 15.02 24.34 7.45
C ASN A 62 13.50 24.33 7.34
N ASP A 63 12.82 24.55 8.46
CA ASP A 63 11.35 24.52 8.58
C ASP A 63 10.69 23.15 8.37
N TYR A 64 11.45 22.06 8.33
CA TYR A 64 10.90 20.71 8.35
C TYR A 64 11.05 20.05 9.73
N LYS A 65 10.19 19.10 10.03
CA LYS A 65 10.24 18.23 11.21
C LYS A 65 10.52 16.80 10.79
N ARG A 66 11.22 16.03 11.64
CA ARG A 66 11.46 14.61 11.38
C ARG A 66 10.16 13.81 11.58
N VAL A 67 9.92 12.82 10.73
CA VAL A 67 8.67 12.06 10.66
C VAL A 67 8.72 10.76 11.48
N TYR A 68 9.86 10.09 11.53
CA TYR A 68 10.07 8.87 12.31
C TYR A 68 11.33 8.97 13.18
N SER A 69 11.29 8.36 14.37
CA SER A 69 12.42 8.26 15.29
C SER A 69 13.24 6.97 15.10
N HIS A 70 12.68 5.94 14.46
CA HIS A 70 13.36 4.65 14.22
C HIS A 70 13.41 4.34 12.71
N GLY A 71 14.63 4.14 12.19
CA GLY A 71 14.88 3.62 10.83
C GLY A 71 14.84 4.66 9.69
N ALA A 72 13.89 5.59 9.69
CA ALA A 72 13.72 6.58 8.61
C ALA A 72 14.63 7.81 8.82
N ARG A 73 15.95 7.61 8.75
CA ARG A 73 16.98 8.63 9.07
C ARG A 73 16.91 9.89 8.17
N HIS A 74 16.23 9.81 7.04
CA HIS A 74 16.21 10.84 6.00
C HIS A 74 14.80 11.37 5.66
N PHE A 75 13.76 11.06 6.46
CA PHE A 75 12.39 11.51 6.15
C PHE A 75 11.94 12.70 7.01
N PHE A 76 11.49 13.75 6.32
CA PHE A 76 11.09 15.02 6.93
C PHE A 76 9.77 15.52 6.35
N PHE A 77 9.02 16.29 7.14
CA PHE A 77 7.75 16.88 6.74
C PHE A 77 7.74 18.39 7.02
N PRO A 78 7.17 19.21 6.12
CA PRO A 78 7.12 20.66 6.35
C PRO A 78 6.35 20.98 7.64
N LYS A 79 6.86 21.92 8.43
CA LYS A 79 6.15 22.46 9.58
C LYS A 79 4.89 23.19 9.11
N ALA A 80 3.87 23.23 9.97
CA ALA A 80 2.64 23.97 9.72
C ALA A 80 2.88 25.48 9.90
N ILE A 81 3.55 26.11 8.93
CA ILE A 81 3.83 27.55 8.87
C ILE A 81 3.28 28.13 7.57
N ARG A 82 3.03 29.45 7.54
CA ARG A 82 2.42 30.15 6.39
C ARG A 82 3.13 29.87 5.06
N LYS A 83 4.45 29.72 5.07
CA LYS A 83 5.29 29.37 3.91
C LYS A 83 4.84 28.08 3.20
N PHE A 84 4.30 27.11 3.92
CA PHE A 84 3.91 25.80 3.38
C PHE A 84 2.40 25.57 3.34
N ASP A 85 1.58 26.59 3.56
CA ASP A 85 0.12 26.41 3.68
C ASP A 85 -0.49 25.75 2.42
N ASP A 86 -0.11 26.23 1.23
CA ASP A 86 -0.60 25.67 -0.03
C ASP A 86 -0.08 24.25 -0.29
N LEU A 87 1.19 23.99 0.02
CA LEU A 87 1.76 22.63 -0.06
C LEU A 87 1.01 21.67 0.87
N LEU A 88 0.77 22.07 2.12
CA LEU A 88 0.07 21.25 3.11
C LEU A 88 -1.38 21.00 2.71
N LYS A 89 -2.07 21.98 2.13
CA LYS A 89 -3.43 21.79 1.57
C LYS A 89 -3.42 20.77 0.44
N ARG A 90 -2.44 20.83 -0.46
CA ARG A 90 -2.30 19.87 -1.57
C ARG A 90 -1.99 18.47 -1.06
N ILE A 91 -1.06 18.32 -0.11
CA ILE A 91 -0.74 17.03 0.51
C ILE A 91 -1.99 16.41 1.16
N ARG A 92 -2.78 17.19 1.90
CA ARG A 92 -4.02 16.71 2.55
C ARG A 92 -5.09 16.25 1.56
N ARG A 93 -5.08 16.75 0.33
CA ARG A 93 -6.03 16.40 -0.73
C ARG A 93 -5.56 15.21 -1.58
N LEU A 94 -4.34 14.71 -1.36
CA LEU A 94 -3.86 13.55 -2.08
C LEU A 94 -4.78 12.35 -1.83
N PRO A 95 -5.20 11.65 -2.90
CA PRO A 95 -5.91 10.40 -2.72
C PRO A 95 -4.99 9.37 -2.07
N VAL A 96 -5.59 8.48 -1.28
CA VAL A 96 -4.91 7.38 -0.63
C VAL A 96 -5.65 6.09 -0.91
N VAL A 97 -4.90 5.00 -0.96
CA VAL A 97 -5.41 3.64 -0.87
C VAL A 97 -4.91 3.05 0.44
N GLN A 98 -5.83 2.51 1.23
CA GLN A 98 -5.56 1.93 2.54
C GLN A 98 -5.46 0.40 2.45
N LYS A 99 -4.77 -0.21 3.41
CA LYS A 99 -4.73 -1.67 3.56
C LYS A 99 -6.13 -2.29 3.71
N THR A 100 -7.07 -1.54 4.29
CA THR A 100 -8.48 -1.96 4.43
C THR A 100 -9.19 -2.14 3.11
N ASP A 101 -8.79 -1.41 2.05
CA ASP A 101 -9.48 -1.48 0.76
C ASP A 101 -9.31 -2.87 0.15
N ILE A 102 -8.10 -3.45 0.26
CA ILE A 102 -7.85 -4.86 -0.15
C ILE A 102 -8.67 -5.81 0.71
N ASN A 103 -8.64 -5.65 2.04
CA ASN A 103 -9.35 -6.51 2.97
C ASN A 103 -10.85 -6.54 2.68
N GLN A 104 -11.47 -5.40 2.38
CA GLN A 104 -12.90 -5.30 2.06
C GLN A 104 -13.24 -6.09 0.80
N ILE A 105 -12.44 -5.96 -0.25
CA ILE A 105 -12.64 -6.67 -1.52
C ILE A 105 -12.58 -8.19 -1.28
N VAL A 106 -11.53 -8.67 -0.62
CA VAL A 106 -11.37 -10.12 -0.37
C VAL A 106 -12.20 -10.65 0.80
N GLY A 107 -12.92 -9.79 1.53
CA GLY A 107 -13.72 -10.18 2.69
C GLY A 107 -12.89 -10.62 3.91
N PHE A 108 -11.68 -10.08 4.08
CA PHE A 108 -10.84 -10.36 5.24
C PHE A 108 -11.13 -9.39 6.39
N GLU A 109 -11.37 -9.94 7.58
CA GLU A 109 -11.50 -9.15 8.80
C GLU A 109 -10.21 -9.16 9.61
N ARG A 110 -9.85 -7.98 10.11
CA ARG A 110 -8.68 -7.80 10.98
C ARG A 110 -8.89 -8.60 12.26
N GLN A 111 -7.86 -9.33 12.68
CA GLN A 111 -8.00 -10.28 13.78
C GLN A 111 -6.69 -10.48 14.55
N VAL A 112 -6.81 -10.89 15.81
CA VAL A 112 -5.70 -11.31 16.65
C VAL A 112 -5.40 -12.77 16.36
N VAL A 113 -4.13 -13.09 16.14
CA VAL A 113 -3.63 -14.45 15.94
C VAL A 113 -2.49 -14.70 16.91
N GLY A 114 -2.74 -15.48 17.96
CA GLY A 114 -1.81 -15.61 19.08
C GLY A 114 -1.56 -14.25 19.73
N THR A 115 -0.32 -13.75 19.71
CA THR A 115 0.05 -12.42 20.20
C THR A 115 0.14 -11.35 19.10
N ALA A 116 -0.10 -11.71 17.84
CA ALA A 116 0.05 -10.81 16.70
C ALA A 116 -1.29 -10.22 16.25
N TRP A 117 -1.30 -8.92 15.93
CA TRP A 117 -2.45 -8.26 15.29
C TRP A 117 -2.30 -8.27 13.78
N VAL A 118 -3.11 -9.08 13.08
CA VAL A 118 -3.08 -9.20 11.62
C VAL A 118 -4.00 -8.14 11.01
N ARG A 119 -3.39 -7.08 10.46
CA ARG A 119 -4.10 -5.90 9.95
C ARG A 119 -4.58 -6.03 8.51
N SER A 120 -3.92 -6.87 7.71
CA SER A 120 -4.21 -7.01 6.29
C SER A 120 -3.68 -8.30 5.71
N VAL A 121 -4.28 -8.70 4.61
CA VAL A 121 -3.73 -9.74 3.73
C VAL A 121 -2.52 -9.19 2.95
N GLY A 122 -1.64 -10.08 2.50
CA GLY A 122 -0.69 -9.78 1.44
C GLY A 122 -1.39 -9.87 0.08
N CYS A 123 -1.05 -8.97 -0.84
CA CYS A 123 -1.58 -8.99 -2.21
C CYS A 123 -0.44 -8.73 -3.20
N SER A 124 -0.34 -9.56 -4.24
CA SER A 124 0.60 -9.38 -5.36
C SER A 124 -0.18 -9.43 -6.66
N TRP A 125 -0.01 -8.42 -7.52
CA TRP A 125 -0.66 -8.33 -8.83
C TRP A 125 0.27 -8.87 -9.91
N ARG A 126 -0.26 -9.70 -10.80
CA ARG A 126 0.36 -10.16 -12.06
C ARG A 126 -0.51 -9.72 -13.22
N LYS A 127 -0.07 -9.94 -14.45
CA LYS A 127 -0.83 -9.53 -15.65
C LYS A 127 -2.26 -10.07 -15.67
N ASP A 128 -2.43 -11.36 -15.39
CA ASP A 128 -3.70 -12.09 -15.57
C ASP A 128 -4.34 -12.56 -14.26
N TYR A 129 -3.67 -12.39 -13.12
CA TYR A 129 -4.21 -12.82 -11.82
C TYR A 129 -3.65 -11.99 -10.65
N CYS A 130 -4.30 -12.11 -9.51
CA CYS A 130 -3.82 -11.63 -8.22
C CYS A 130 -3.53 -12.82 -7.30
N LEU A 131 -2.52 -12.66 -6.45
CA LEU A 131 -2.16 -13.61 -5.40
C LEU A 131 -2.45 -13.01 -4.03
N ILE A 132 -3.18 -13.74 -3.20
CA ILE A 132 -3.50 -13.36 -1.81
C ILE A 132 -2.74 -14.26 -0.84
N ASP A 133 -2.08 -13.64 0.13
CA ASP A 133 -1.38 -14.30 1.22
C ASP A 133 -2.06 -13.99 2.56
N ILE A 134 -2.56 -15.04 3.22
CA ILE A 134 -3.16 -14.95 4.54
C ILE A 134 -2.40 -15.89 5.48
N ASN A 135 -2.09 -15.39 6.67
CA ASN A 135 -1.50 -16.20 7.72
C ASN A 135 -2.37 -17.44 7.98
N GLU A 136 -1.77 -18.63 8.00
CA GLU A 136 -2.48 -19.91 8.15
C GLU A 136 -3.27 -20.03 9.45
N LYS A 137 -2.92 -19.25 10.47
CA LYS A 137 -3.63 -19.22 11.75
C LYS A 137 -4.80 -18.23 11.78
N CYS A 138 -5.03 -17.46 10.72
CA CYS A 138 -6.22 -16.62 10.60
C CYS A 138 -7.46 -17.47 10.30
N VAL A 139 -8.59 -17.09 10.87
CA VAL A 139 -9.91 -17.58 10.45
C VAL A 139 -10.36 -16.77 9.25
N TYR A 140 -10.61 -17.43 8.12
CA TYR A 140 -10.98 -16.77 6.88
C TYR A 140 -11.85 -17.67 5.98
N THR A 141 -12.89 -17.08 5.41
CA THR A 141 -13.73 -17.73 4.39
C THR A 141 -13.45 -17.05 3.05
N PRO A 142 -12.87 -17.75 2.07
CA PRO A 142 -12.56 -17.16 0.76
C PRO A 142 -13.84 -16.78 0.00
N ARG A 143 -13.73 -15.78 -0.88
CA ARG A 143 -14.79 -15.49 -1.86
C ARG A 143 -14.92 -16.67 -2.84
N PRO A 144 -16.10 -16.89 -3.45
CA PRO A 144 -16.33 -18.05 -4.32
C PRO A 144 -15.36 -18.17 -5.51
N ASP A 145 -14.80 -17.05 -5.96
CA ASP A 145 -13.89 -16.95 -7.10
C ASP A 145 -12.40 -16.95 -6.70
N MET A 146 -12.09 -17.26 -5.44
CA MET A 146 -10.73 -17.43 -4.95
C MET A 146 -10.35 -18.91 -4.95
N ILE A 147 -9.33 -19.26 -5.71
CA ILE A 147 -8.84 -20.63 -5.81
C ILE A 147 -7.70 -20.80 -4.81
N GLU A 148 -7.88 -21.69 -3.83
CA GLU A 148 -6.77 -22.05 -2.94
C GLU A 148 -5.68 -22.79 -3.72
N ILE A 149 -4.44 -22.38 -3.50
CA ILE A 149 -3.26 -22.95 -4.14
C ILE A 149 -2.24 -23.35 -3.09
N THR A 150 -1.31 -24.23 -3.47
CA THR A 150 -0.22 -24.63 -2.57
C THR A 150 0.78 -23.49 -2.33
N THR A 151 1.50 -23.52 -1.21
CA THR A 151 2.57 -22.54 -0.93
C THR A 151 3.69 -22.59 -1.97
N SER A 152 4.04 -23.78 -2.49
CA SER A 152 5.04 -23.93 -3.55
C SER A 152 4.56 -23.29 -4.86
N GLU A 153 3.30 -23.49 -5.23
CA GLU A 153 2.70 -22.85 -6.40
C GLU A 153 2.64 -21.33 -6.24
N TYR A 154 2.22 -20.83 -5.07
CA TYR A 154 2.19 -19.40 -4.77
C TYR A 154 3.56 -18.74 -4.96
N ASN A 155 4.62 -19.35 -4.42
CA ASN A 155 5.97 -18.80 -4.53
C ASN A 155 6.44 -18.79 -5.99
N ARG A 156 6.22 -19.89 -6.74
CA ARG A 156 6.53 -19.95 -8.17
C ARG A 156 5.82 -18.84 -8.96
N LEU A 157 4.50 -18.70 -8.80
CA LEU A 157 3.69 -17.68 -9.48
C LEU A 157 4.05 -16.25 -9.06
N LYS A 158 4.58 -16.07 -7.85
CA LYS A 158 5.05 -14.78 -7.35
C LYS A 158 6.45 -14.45 -7.89
N ASP A 159 7.28 -15.42 -8.22
CA ASP A 159 8.61 -15.14 -8.75
C ASP A 159 8.62 -15.05 -10.30
N GLU A 160 7.53 -15.47 -10.95
CA GLU A 160 7.30 -15.22 -12.37
C GLU A 160 7.32 -13.73 -12.68
N THR A 161 8.25 -13.32 -13.54
CA THR A 161 8.29 -12.00 -14.16
C THR A 161 7.28 -11.95 -15.29
N ASP A 162 6.43 -10.92 -15.30
CA ASP A 162 5.56 -10.63 -16.44
C ASP A 162 6.47 -10.24 -17.64
N GLU A 163 6.77 -11.18 -18.55
CA GLU A 163 7.41 -10.92 -19.85
C GLU A 163 6.50 -10.12 -20.80
#